data_AF-A0A973YNF1-F1
#
_entry.id   AF-A0A973YNF1-F1
#
_cell.length_a   1.000
_cell.length_b   1.000
_cell.length_c   1.000
_cell.angle_alpha   90.00
_cell.angle_beta   90.00
_cell.angle_gamma   90.00
#
_symmetry.space_group_name_H-M   'P 1'
#
loop_
_entity.id
_entity.type
_entity.pdbx_description
1 polymer ?
#
loop_
_entity_poly.entity_id
_entity_poly.type
_entity_poly.pdbx_seq_one_letter_code
_entity_poly.pdbx_strand_id
1 'polypeptide(L)'
;MPELNNLEPQRNDPTFANIWQELKWRGLVHVSTDEAELEKLLANGPVTYYCGFDPTAPSLHLGNLVQLLVMRRLQLAGHKPLGLVGGSTGMIGDPRPTAERTLNPKDTVAEWV
;
A
#
# COMPACT_ATOMS: atom_id res chain seq x y z
N MET A 1 8.91 15.26 -32.42
CA MET A 1 8.50 14.78 -31.09
C MET A 1 9.71 14.12 -30.47
N PRO A 2 10.22 14.55 -29.31
CA PRO A 2 11.34 13.86 -28.67
C PRO A 2 10.83 12.57 -28.03
N GLU A 3 11.57 11.48 -28.22
CA GLU A 3 11.30 10.17 -27.63
C GLU A 3 11.36 10.24 -26.10
N LEU A 4 10.20 10.06 -25.45
CA LEU A 4 10.07 9.94 -23.99
C LEU A 4 10.40 8.50 -23.54
N ASN A 5 11.58 7.96 -23.86
CA ASN A 5 11.91 6.55 -23.56
C ASN A 5 13.29 6.34 -22.89
N ASN A 6 13.69 7.26 -22.01
CA ASN A 6 14.95 7.15 -21.22
C ASN A 6 14.72 6.94 -19.71
N LEU A 7 13.58 6.39 -19.30
CA LEU A 7 13.39 6.02 -17.89
C LEU A 7 13.78 4.56 -17.70
N GLU A 8 14.86 4.34 -16.96
CA GLU A 8 15.25 3.01 -16.48
C GLU A 8 14.05 2.32 -15.80
N PRO A 9 13.87 1.00 -16.00
CA PRO A 9 12.78 0.27 -15.37
C PRO A 9 12.88 0.38 -13.84
N GLN A 10 11.75 0.66 -13.21
CA GLN A 10 11.69 0.77 -11.75
C GLN A 10 12.15 -0.56 -11.13
N ARG A 11 13.10 -0.48 -10.19
CA ARG A 11 13.66 -1.62 -9.48
C ARG A 11 13.91 -1.29 -8.02
N ASN A 12 13.95 -2.33 -7.19
CA ASN A 12 14.43 -2.25 -5.82
C ASN A 12 15.96 -2.14 -5.81
N ASP A 13 16.53 -1.78 -4.65
CA ASP A 13 17.97 -1.60 -4.53
C ASP A 13 18.66 -2.96 -4.36
N PRO A 14 19.51 -3.39 -5.32
CA PRO A 14 20.10 -4.72 -5.31
C PRO A 14 21.20 -4.89 -4.24
N THR A 15 21.59 -3.82 -3.53
CA THR A 15 22.61 -3.90 -2.48
C THR A 15 22.09 -4.49 -1.17
N PHE A 16 20.77 -4.55 -0.98
CA PHE A 16 20.15 -5.22 0.16
C PHE A 16 19.99 -6.72 -0.10
N ALA A 17 20.16 -7.54 0.94
CA ALA A 17 20.04 -8.98 0.81
C ALA A 17 18.59 -9.43 0.48
N ASN A 18 17.59 -8.68 0.93
CA ASN A 18 16.18 -8.92 0.65
C ASN A 18 15.37 -7.62 0.77
N ILE A 19 14.11 -7.69 0.31
CA ILE A 19 13.21 -6.53 0.32
C ILE A 19 12.88 -6.02 1.72
N TRP A 20 12.81 -6.91 2.71
CA TRP A 20 12.50 -6.54 4.08
C TRP A 20 13.55 -5.59 4.67
N GLN A 21 14.83 -5.89 4.46
CA GLN A 21 15.94 -5.05 4.90
C GLN A 21 15.92 -3.67 4.24
N GLU A 22 15.61 -3.60 2.94
CA GLU A 22 15.45 -2.32 2.25
C GLU A 22 14.29 -1.50 2.85
N LEU A 23 13.13 -2.13 3.11
CA LEU A 23 11.98 -1.44 3.71
C LEU A 23 12.30 -0.89 5.11
N LYS A 24 13.01 -1.66 5.94
CA LYS A 24 13.47 -1.20 7.26
C LYS A 24 14.46 -0.04 7.14
N TRP A 25 15.45 -0.14 6.25
CA TRP A 25 16.43 0.93 6.02
C TRP A 25 15.76 2.25 5.56
N ARG A 26 14.72 2.15 4.73
CA ARG A 26 13.91 3.30 4.28
C ARG A 26 12.99 3.88 5.36
N GLY A 27 12.89 3.25 6.53
CA GLY A 27 11.96 3.65 7.59
C GLY A 27 10.48 3.38 7.24
N LEU A 28 10.20 2.41 6.37
CA LEU A 28 8.85 2.07 5.92
C LEU A 28 8.15 1.02 6.79
N VAL A 29 8.82 0.54 7.85
CA VAL A 29 8.28 -0.42 8.81
C VAL A 29 8.16 0.28 10.17
N HIS A 30 6.94 0.36 10.69
CA HIS A 30 6.69 0.90 12.03
C HIS A 30 6.44 -0.21 13.05
N VAL A 31 5.51 -1.13 12.75
CA VAL A 31 5.14 -2.28 13.58
C VAL A 31 4.91 -3.49 12.67
N SER A 32 5.34 -4.67 13.13
CA SER A 32 5.02 -5.98 12.57
C SER A 32 4.60 -6.92 13.70
N THR A 33 3.78 -7.93 13.40
CA THR A 33 3.40 -8.96 14.38
C THR A 33 4.59 -9.81 14.81
N ASP A 34 5.40 -10.23 13.84
CA ASP A 34 6.68 -10.91 14.02
C ASP A 34 7.59 -10.51 12.87
N GLU A 35 8.65 -9.75 13.16
CA GLU A 35 9.57 -9.27 12.14
C GLU A 35 10.43 -10.38 11.54
N ALA A 36 10.86 -11.34 12.35
CA ALA A 36 11.78 -12.39 11.92
C ALA A 36 11.07 -13.39 11.00
N GLU A 37 9.87 -13.82 11.37
CA GLU A 37 9.06 -14.70 10.53
C GLU A 37 8.57 -13.99 9.27
N LEU A 38 8.24 -12.69 9.35
CA LEU A 38 7.89 -11.92 8.15
C LEU A 38 9.05 -11.78 7.17
N GLU A 39 10.26 -11.47 7.65
CA GLU A 39 11.46 -11.42 6.79
C GLU A 39 11.70 -12.76 6.08
N LYS A 40 11.64 -13.85 6.84
CA LYS A 40 11.80 -15.21 6.31
C LYS A 40 10.71 -15.55 5.29
N LEU A 41 9.45 -15.20 5.56
CA LEU A 41 8.34 -15.42 4.65
C LEU A 41 8.54 -14.67 3.32
N LEU A 42 8.95 -13.39 3.38
CA LEU A 42 9.23 -12.57 2.20
C LEU A 42 10.48 -13.06 1.43
N ALA A 43 11.45 -13.66 2.11
CA ALA A 43 12.64 -14.22 1.45
C ALA A 43 12.39 -15.58 0.76
N ASN A 44 11.38 -16.33 1.17
CA ASN A 44 11.13 -17.71 0.72
C ASN A 44 10.20 -17.85 -0.50
N GLY A 45 9.87 -16.74 -1.16
CA GLY A 45 9.14 -16.73 -2.44
C GLY A 45 7.96 -15.76 -2.48
N PRO A 46 7.13 -15.82 -3.54
CA PRO A 46 5.99 -14.94 -3.72
C PRO A 46 4.96 -15.11 -2.61
N VAL A 47 4.49 -13.98 -2.07
CA VAL A 47 3.45 -13.91 -1.04
C VAL A 47 2.30 -13.09 -1.60
N THR A 48 1.07 -13.53 -1.38
CA THR A 48 -0.12 -12.72 -1.67
C THR A 48 -0.50 -11.96 -0.41
N TYR A 49 -0.65 -10.64 -0.53
CA TYR A 49 -0.98 -9.75 0.58
C TYR A 49 -1.97 -8.68 0.10
N TYR A 50 -2.60 -7.96 1.03
CA TYR A 50 -3.53 -6.89 0.70
C TYR A 50 -3.18 -5.57 1.39
N CYS A 51 -3.65 -4.48 0.82
CA CYS A 51 -3.70 -3.16 1.46
C CYS A 51 -5.06 -2.54 1.16
N GLY A 52 -5.75 -2.10 2.21
CA GLY A 52 -7.07 -1.48 2.11
C GLY A 52 -6.98 0.03 1.93
N PHE A 53 -7.82 0.58 1.05
CA PHE A 53 -8.02 2.01 0.85
C PHE A 53 -9.51 2.32 0.97
N ASP A 54 -9.89 3.14 1.94
CA ASP A 54 -11.28 3.56 2.09
C ASP A 54 -11.57 4.79 1.19
N PRO A 55 -12.65 4.75 0.39
CA PRO A 55 -13.07 5.86 -0.46
C PRO A 55 -13.69 6.97 0.42
N THR A 56 -12.83 7.79 1.01
CA THR A 56 -13.23 8.91 1.89
C THR A 56 -13.19 10.27 1.17
N ALA A 57 -12.67 10.30 -0.06
CA ALA A 57 -12.60 11.45 -0.93
C ALA A 57 -12.55 10.99 -2.41
N PRO A 58 -12.83 11.89 -3.39
CA PRO A 58 -12.80 11.58 -4.82
C PRO A 58 -11.41 11.21 -5.37
N SER A 59 -10.35 11.40 -4.58
CA SER A 59 -8.97 11.10 -4.98
C SER A 59 -8.15 10.73 -3.76
N LEU A 60 -7.14 9.88 -4.00
CA LEU A 60 -6.05 9.67 -3.06
C LEU A 60 -5.21 10.95 -2.94
N HIS A 61 -4.56 11.12 -1.79
CA HIS A 61 -3.60 12.20 -1.55
C HIS A 61 -2.25 11.63 -1.12
N LEU A 62 -1.28 12.51 -0.84
CA LEU A 62 0.09 12.13 -0.44
C LEU A 62 0.14 11.15 0.74
N GLY A 63 -0.88 11.15 1.61
CA GLY A 63 -0.97 10.24 2.75
C GLY A 63 -1.12 8.77 2.32
N ASN A 64 -1.79 8.50 1.20
CA ASN A 64 -1.94 7.15 0.66
C ASN A 64 -0.71 6.70 -0.13
N LEU A 65 0.13 7.65 -0.58
CA LEU A 65 1.28 7.36 -1.44
C LEU A 65 2.28 6.44 -0.77
N VAL A 66 2.50 6.57 0.54
CA VAL A 66 3.44 5.70 1.27
C VAL A 66 3.02 4.22 1.16
N GLN A 67 1.74 3.92 1.36
CA GLN A 67 1.22 2.56 1.24
C GLN A 67 1.34 2.04 -0.20
N LEU A 68 0.99 2.87 -1.20
CA LEU A 68 1.14 2.51 -2.61
C LEU A 68 2.59 2.22 -3.00
N LEU A 69 3.54 3.02 -2.49
CA LEU A 69 4.97 2.80 -2.73
C LEU A 69 5.47 1.51 -2.09
N VAL A 70 5.04 1.19 -0.87
CA VAL A 70 5.36 -0.09 -0.21
C VAL A 70 4.80 -1.26 -1.01
N MET A 71 3.53 -1.17 -1.45
CA MET A 71 2.91 -2.18 -2.30
C MET A 71 3.71 -2.38 -3.59
N ARG A 72 4.13 -1.30 -4.25
CA ARG A 72 4.93 -1.39 -5.48
C ARG A 72 6.30 -2.03 -5.24
N ARG A 73 6.98 -1.70 -4.14
CA ARG A 73 8.29 -2.28 -3.79
C ARG A 73 8.19 -3.78 -3.55
N LEU A 74 7.19 -4.23 -2.81
CA LEU A 74 6.92 -5.66 -2.61
C LEU A 74 6.54 -6.36 -3.93
N GLN A 75 5.77 -5.70 -4.81
CA GLN A 75 5.48 -6.22 -6.15
C GLN A 75 6.75 -6.39 -7.00
N LEU A 76 7.66 -5.42 -6.97
CA LEU A 76 8.94 -5.48 -7.68
C LEU A 76 9.86 -6.58 -7.13
N ALA A 77 9.67 -6.99 -5.87
CA ALA A 77 10.33 -8.15 -5.28
C ALA A 77 9.66 -9.50 -5.64
N GLY A 78 8.59 -9.49 -6.45
CA GLY A 78 7.89 -10.69 -6.92
C GLY A 78 6.65 -11.08 -6.10
N HIS A 79 6.28 -10.31 -5.08
CA HIS A 79 5.07 -10.54 -4.30
C HIS A 79 3.81 -10.04 -5.03
N LYS A 80 2.62 -10.48 -4.57
CA LYS A 80 1.34 -10.27 -5.24
C LYS A 80 0.44 -9.36 -4.40
N PRO A 81 0.45 -8.03 -4.64
CA PRO A 81 -0.45 -7.10 -3.96
C PRO A 81 -1.90 -7.27 -4.40
N LEU A 82 -2.81 -7.13 -3.44
CA LEU A 82 -4.24 -6.92 -3.65
C LEU A 82 -4.61 -5.54 -3.10
N GLY A 83 -4.95 -4.60 -3.97
CA GLY A 83 -5.51 -3.30 -3.58
C GLY A 83 -7.00 -3.46 -3.30
N LEU A 84 -7.41 -3.36 -2.04
CA LEU A 84 -8.80 -3.53 -1.65
C LEU A 84 -9.43 -2.15 -1.45
N VAL A 85 -10.45 -1.82 -2.26
CA VAL A 85 -11.23 -0.59 -2.09
C VAL A 85 -12.39 -0.85 -1.14
N GLY A 86 -12.44 -0.11 -0.05
CA GLY A 86 -13.37 -0.28 1.06
C GLY A 86 -14.78 0.24 0.78
N GLY A 87 -15.48 -0.24 -0.25
CA GLY A 87 -16.85 0.20 -0.57
C GLY A 87 -17.84 0.01 0.59
N SER A 88 -17.66 -1.04 1.40
CA SER A 88 -18.49 -1.30 2.59
C SER A 88 -17.98 -0.64 3.87
N THR A 89 -16.65 -0.54 4.06
CA THR A 89 -16.03 0.11 5.23
C THR A 89 -16.16 1.64 5.18
N GLY A 90 -16.11 2.22 3.97
CA GLY A 90 -16.39 3.65 3.75
C GLY A 90 -17.83 4.07 4.08
N MET A 91 -18.79 3.14 4.05
CA MET A 91 -20.17 3.41 4.47
C MET A 91 -20.34 3.51 5.99
N ILE A 92 -19.43 2.95 6.79
CA ILE A 92 -19.43 3.08 8.26
C ILE A 92 -18.47 4.19 8.70
N GLY A 93 -17.28 4.23 8.09
CA GLY A 93 -16.19 5.13 8.45
C GLY A 93 -15.44 4.65 9.69
N ASP A 94 -14.12 4.46 9.56
CA ASP A 94 -13.26 4.11 10.70
C ASP A 94 -13.33 5.23 11.78
N PRO A 95 -13.67 4.92 13.05
CA PRO A 95 -13.89 5.91 14.08
C PRO A 95 -12.62 6.72 14.36
N ARG A 96 -12.76 8.05 14.43
CA ARG A 96 -11.68 8.92 14.89
C ARG A 96 -11.77 9.10 16.41
N PRO A 97 -10.64 9.15 17.14
CA PRO A 97 -10.65 9.33 18.59
C PRO A 97 -11.30 10.63 19.09
N THR A 98 -11.48 11.62 18.22
CA THR A 98 -11.84 13.00 18.59
C THR A 98 -13.19 13.46 18.08
N ALA A 99 -13.82 12.76 17.12
CA ALA A 99 -15.13 13.10 16.57
C ALA A 99 -15.73 11.96 15.75
N GLU A 100 -17.06 11.83 15.80
CA GLU A 100 -17.84 10.91 14.98
C GLU A 100 -17.87 11.40 13.51
N ARG A 101 -17.69 10.48 12.55
CA ARG A 101 -17.74 10.83 11.12
C ARG A 101 -19.19 10.90 10.65
N THR A 102 -19.51 11.91 9.84
CA THR A 102 -20.78 11.97 9.12
C THR A 102 -20.82 10.87 8.06
N LEU A 103 -21.91 10.09 8.04
CA LEU A 103 -22.12 9.01 7.07
C LEU A 103 -22.31 9.58 5.66
N ASN A 104 -21.62 9.03 4.67
CA ASN A 104 -21.80 9.39 3.27
C ASN A 104 -23.00 8.63 2.65
N PRO A 105 -23.79 9.25 1.76
CA PRO A 105 -24.81 8.56 0.98
C PRO A 105 -24.22 7.44 0.12
N LYS A 106 -24.98 6.34 -0.07
CA LYS A 106 -24.53 5.17 -0.85
C LYS A 106 -24.10 5.52 -2.28
N ASP A 107 -24.82 6.45 -2.92
CA ASP A 107 -24.55 6.88 -4.29
C ASP A 107 -23.19 7.58 -4.40
N THR A 108 -22.83 8.38 -3.40
CA THR A 108 -21.53 9.06 -3.32
C THR A 108 -20.37 8.09 -3.13
N VAL A 109 -20.56 7.04 -2.31
CA VAL A 109 -19.53 6.00 -2.13
C VAL A 109 -19.33 5.20 -3.42
N ALA A 110 -20.39 4.93 -4.17
CA ALA A 110 -20.30 4.21 -5.45
C ALA A 110 -19.54 4.99 -6.53
N GLU A 111 -19.60 6.32 -6.54
CA GLU A 111 -18.81 7.16 -7.46
C GLU A 111 -17.30 7.18 -7.13
N TRP A 112 -16.91 6.80 -5.91
CA TRP A 112 -15.53 6.87 -5.44
C TRP A 112 -14.80 5.52 -5.45
N VAL A 113 -15.45 4.44 -5.93
CA VAL A 113 -14.89 3.08 -6.05
C VAL A 113 -14.36 2.81 -7.45
#